data_AF-A0A547P500-F1
#
_entry.id   AF-A0A547P500-F1
#
_cell.length_a   1.000
_cell.length_b   1.000
_cell.length_c   1.000
_cell.angle_alpha   90.00
_cell.angle_beta   90.00
_cell.angle_gamma   90.00
#
_symmetry.space_group_name_H-M   'P 1'
#
loop_
_entity.id
_entity.type
_entity.pdbx_description
1 polymer ?
#
loop_
_entity_poly.entity_id
_entity_poly.type
_entity_poly.pdbx_seq_one_letter_code
_entity_poly.pdbx_strand_id
1 'polypeptide(L)' 'MSWHDRRPGDIKAILLMLAVFGGLVAAMLLGLGKNTNFGFGPEWQCTPIAKGDPICVKLIPKDQAK' A
#
# COMPACT_ATOMS: atom_id res chain seq x y z
N MET A 1 28.44 15.30 17.37
CA MET A 1 27.02 15.62 17.59
C MET A 1 26.78 15.71 19.10
N SER A 2 26.80 16.92 19.67
CA SER A 2 26.36 17.13 21.06
C SER A 2 24.84 16.97 21.11
N TRP A 3 24.34 16.09 21.99
CA TRP A 3 22.90 15.83 22.15
C TRP A 3 22.18 16.87 23.02
N HIS A 4 22.93 17.75 23.67
CA HIS A 4 22.41 18.67 24.70
C HIS A 4 21.65 19.89 24.16
N ASP A 5 21.72 20.18 22.85
CA ASP A 5 21.14 21.38 22.25
C ASP A 5 19.80 21.19 21.54
N ARG A 6 19.21 19.97 21.56
CA ARG A 6 17.90 19.75 20.93
C ARG A 6 16.82 20.45 21.74
N ARG A 7 16.26 21.53 21.19
CA ARG A 7 15.09 22.16 21.81
C ARG A 7 13.91 21.18 21.75
N PRO A 8 12.99 21.21 22.72
CA PRO A 8 11.79 20.37 22.68
C PRO A 8 10.99 20.48 21.37
N GLY A 9 11.09 21.62 20.68
CA GLY A 9 10.53 21.83 19.33
C GLY A 9 11.17 20.95 18.26
N ASP A 10 12.47 20.71 18.31
CA ASP A 10 13.20 19.89 17.33
C ASP A 10 12.80 18.41 17.47
N ILE A 11 12.62 17.95 18.71
CA ILE A 11 12.14 16.58 18.98
C ILE A 11 10.72 16.40 18.44
N LYS A 12 9.82 17.36 18.69
CA LYS A 12 8.45 17.35 18.16
C LYS A 12 8.44 17.34 16.63
N ALA A 13 9.28 18.15 16.00
CA ALA A 13 9.40 18.21 14.55
C ALA A 13 9.90 16.88 13.96
N ILE A 14 10.92 16.27 14.59
CA ILE A 14 11.44 14.95 14.17
C ILE A 14 10.37 13.88 14.31
N LEU A 15 9.65 13.82 15.44
CA LEU A 15 8.58 12.84 15.65
C LEU A 15 7.45 13.01 14.64
N LEU A 16 7.05 14.25 14.35
CA LEU A 16 6.02 14.54 13.35
C LEU A 16 6.46 14.11 11.96
N MET A 17 7.72 14.38 11.60
CA MET A 17 8.29 13.95 10.32
C MET A 17 8.29 12.42 10.20
N LEU A 18 8.76 11.71 11.23
CA LEU A 18 8.73 10.24 11.26
C LEU A 18 7.29 9.69 11.15
N ALA A 19 6.32 10.31 11.82
CA ALA A 19 4.92 9.91 11.74
C ALA A 19 4.35 10.09 10.34
N VAL A 20 4.65 11.20 9.66
CA VAL A 20 4.20 11.48 8.29
C VAL A 20 4.79 10.47 7.30
N PHE A 21 6.12 10.29 7.32
CA PHE A 21 6.77 9.35 6.40
C PHE A 21 6.38 7.89 6.69
N GLY A 22 6.29 7.51 7.96
CA GLY A 22 5.80 6.20 8.37
C GLY A 22 4.37 5.95 7.91
N GLY A 23 3.49 6.95 8.06
CA GLY A 23 2.11 6.89 7.57
C GLY A 23 2.00 6.74 6.06
N LEU A 24 2.80 7.48 5.30
CA LEU A 24 2.86 7.37 3.83
C LEU A 24 3.30 5.98 3.37
N VAL A 25 4.38 5.46 3.95
CA VAL A 25 4.87 4.10 3.62
C VAL A 25 3.82 3.05 3.95
N ALA A 26 3.18 3.14 5.12
CA ALA A 26 2.10 2.23 5.50
C ALA A 26 0.90 2.31 4.55
N ALA A 27 0.49 3.51 4.15
CA ALA A 27 -0.60 3.71 3.19
C ALA A 27 -0.27 3.11 1.81
N MET A 28 0.97 3.28 1.32
CA MET A 28 1.41 2.68 0.07
C MET A 28 1.40 1.15 0.15
N LEU A 29 1.94 0.56 1.22
CA LEU A 29 1.98 -0.90 1.40
C LEU A 29 0.58 -1.52 1.48
N LEU A 30 -0.36 -0.87 2.18
CA LEU A 30 -1.73 -1.36 2.31
C LEU A 30 -2.59 -1.13 1.06
N GLY A 31 -2.26 -0.12 0.25
CA GLY A 31 -2.96 0.19 -1.01
C GLY A 31 -2.54 -0.68 -2.19
N LEU A 32 -1.28 -1.14 -2.21
CA LEU A 32 -0.69 -1.79 -3.39
C LEU A 32 -1.29 -3.17 -3.71
N GLY A 33 -1.84 -3.88 -2.71
CA GLY A 33 -2.30 -5.26 -2.86
C GLY A 33 -3.78 -5.43 -3.20
N LYS A 34 -4.59 -4.36 -3.22
CA LYS A 34 -6.05 -4.53 -3.17
C LYS A 34 -6.75 -4.64 -4.52
N ASN A 35 -6.25 -4.01 -5.59
CA ASN A 35 -6.95 -3.97 -6.88
C ASN A 35 -5.99 -3.71 -8.05
N THR A 36 -4.92 -4.48 -8.20
CA THR A 36 -4.05 -4.32 -9.37
C THR A 36 -4.72 -4.96 -10.58
N ASN A 37 -5.52 -4.21 -11.31
CA ASN A 37 -6.02 -4.62 -12.61
C ASN A 37 -4.95 -4.26 -13.66
N PHE A 38 -4.14 -5.24 -14.09
CA PHE A 38 -3.00 -5.07 -15.00
C PHE A 38 -3.40 -4.63 -16.44
N GLY A 39 -4.24 -3.61 -16.59
CA GLY A 39 -4.87 -3.21 -17.85
C GLY A 39 -6.19 -3.94 -18.14
N PHE A 40 -6.60 -4.86 -17.27
CA PHE A 40 -7.89 -5.55 -17.35
C PHE A 40 -9.02 -4.68 -16.76
N GLY A 41 -10.27 -4.95 -17.15
CA GLY A 41 -11.43 -4.21 -16.68
C GLY A 41 -11.60 -4.25 -15.14
N PRO A 42 -12.40 -3.33 -14.56
CA PRO A 42 -12.56 -3.20 -13.11
C PRO A 42 -13.16 -4.42 -12.42
N GLU A 43 -13.72 -5.37 -13.17
CA GLU A 43 -14.26 -6.62 -12.66
C GLU A 43 -13.20 -7.70 -12.41
N TRP A 44 -11.95 -7.45 -12.82
CA TRP A 44 -10.83 -8.37 -12.67
C TRP A 44 -10.07 -8.09 -11.39
N GLN A 45 -9.88 -9.13 -10.59
CA GLN A 45 -8.97 -9.11 -9.46
C GLN A 45 -7.72 -9.90 -9.83
N CYS A 46 -6.56 -9.22 -9.88
CA CYS A 46 -5.30 -9.90 -10.15
C CYS A 46 -4.39 -9.94 -8.92
N THR A 47 -3.74 -11.08 -8.74
CA THR A 47 -2.76 -11.31 -7.67
C THR A 47 -1.39 -11.59 -8.30
N PRO A 48 -0.35 -10.80 -7.96
CA PRO A 48 1.00 -11.08 -8.42
C PRO A 48 1.53 -12.38 -7.79
N ILE A 49 2.27 -13.16 -8.58
CA ILE A 49 2.92 -14.40 -8.12
C ILE A 49 4.44 -14.30 -8.28
N ALA A 50 5.19 -15.07 -7.48
CA ALA A 50 6.66 -14.97 -7.43
C ALA A 50 7.37 -15.31 -8.75
N LYS A 51 6.76 -16.13 -9.60
CA LYS A 51 7.26 -16.48 -10.92
C LYS A 51 6.10 -16.64 -11.89
N GLY A 52 6.25 -16.05 -13.08
CA GLY A 52 5.24 -16.11 -14.14
C GLY A 52 4.27 -14.93 -14.11
N ASP A 53 3.24 -15.03 -14.96
CA ASP A 53 2.23 -13.98 -15.11
C ASP A 53 1.29 -13.92 -13.89
N PRO A 54 0.79 -12.73 -13.52
CA PRO A 54 -0.15 -12.59 -12.41
C PRO A 54 -1.44 -13.38 -12.68
N ILE A 55 -2.01 -13.96 -11.63
CA ILE A 55 -3.28 -14.66 -11.73
C ILE A 55 -4.40 -13.63 -11.67
N CYS A 56 -5.21 -13.54 -12.73
CA CYS A 56 -6.38 -12.67 -12.81
C CYS A 56 -7.67 -13.49 -12.81
N VAL A 57 -8.59 -13.18 -11.89
CA VAL A 57 -9.91 -13.81 -11.83
C VAL A 57 -11.01 -12.77 -11.95
N LYS A 58 -12.05 -13.10 -12.73
CA LYS A 58 -13.27 -12.30 -12.84
C LYS A 58 -14.31 -12.87 -11.88
N LEU A 59 -14.65 -12.11 -10.86
CA LEU A 59 -15.72 -12.50 -9.93
C LEU A 59 -17.06 -12.23 -10.61
N ILE A 60 -17.75 -13.31 -10.96
CA ILE A 60 -19.12 -13.24 -11.46
C ILE A 60 -20.11 -13.57 -10.34
N PRO A 61 -21.29 -12.92 -10.34
CA PRO A 61 -22.38 -13.29 -9.45
C PRO A 61 -22.73 -14.78 -9.56
N LYS A 62 -23.09 -15.41 -8.43
CA LYS A 62 -23.33 -16.86 -8.35
C LYS A 62 -24.48 -17.32 -9.25
N ASP A 63 -25.45 -16.45 -9.50
CA ASP A 63 -26.57 -16.63 -10.42
C ASP A 63 -26.15 -16.66 -11.90
N GLN A 64 -24.95 -16.15 -12.23
CA GLN A 64 -24.41 -16.14 -13.60
C GLN A 64 -23.32 -17.18 -13.84
N ALA A 65 -22.91 -17.93 -12.82
CA ALA A 65 -21.86 -18.96 -12.91
C ALA A 65 -22.40 -20.31 -13.43
N LYS A 66 -23.35 -20.28 -14.37
CA LYS A 66 -24.14 -21.44 -14.82
C LYS A 66 -23.62 -22.07 -16.11
#